data_AF-A0A939S007-F1
#
_entry.id   AF-A0A939S007-F1
#
_cell.length_a   1.000
_cell.length_b   1.000
_cell.length_c   1.000
_cell.angle_alpha   90.00
_cell.angle_beta   90.00
_cell.angle_gamma   90.00
#
_symmetry.space_group_name_H-M   'P 1'
#
loop_
_entity.id
_entity.type
_entity.pdbx_description
1 polymer ?
#
loop_
_entity_poly.entity_id
_entity_poly.type
_entity_poly.pdbx_seq_one_letter_code
_entity_poly.pdbx_strand_id
1 'polypeptide(L)'
;MTRIAAGALAIGCIAGAGVATSAAPAEALTTKAYSISRSTGSACSDALNSAMRVKRVMGFRVHDVKGCTQWPGGGYWNASFLYSW
;
A
#
# COMPACT_ATOMS: atom_id res chain seq x y z
N MET A 1 -8.57 -5.95 40.87
CA MET A 1 -8.23 -6.47 39.54
C MET A 1 -6.97 -5.75 39.07
N THR A 2 -5.82 -6.33 39.39
CA THR A 2 -4.49 -5.75 39.20
C THR A 2 -3.98 -6.13 37.80
N ARG A 3 -3.54 -5.16 37.01
CA ARG A 3 -3.01 -5.37 35.64
C ARG A 3 -1.61 -5.97 35.73
N ILE A 4 -1.39 -7.14 35.13
CA ILE A 4 -0.05 -7.71 34.94
C ILE A 4 0.38 -7.40 33.51
N ALA A 5 1.44 -6.61 33.40
CA ALA A 5 2.27 -6.50 32.21
C ALA A 5 3.10 -7.79 32.09
N ALA A 6 3.02 -8.43 30.92
CA ALA A 6 3.88 -9.51 30.48
C ALA A 6 3.89 -9.42 28.94
N GLY A 7 4.98 -9.49 28.21
CA GLY A 7 6.39 -9.68 28.52
C GLY A 7 7.09 -9.61 27.16
N ALA A 8 8.33 -9.10 27.14
CA ALA A 8 9.18 -9.21 25.97
C ALA A 8 9.39 -10.69 25.64
N LEU A 9 9.20 -11.09 24.38
CA LEU A 9 9.82 -12.30 23.86
C LEU A 9 10.84 -11.92 22.80
N ALA A 10 12.08 -12.11 23.19
CA ALA A 10 13.28 -11.94 22.43
C ALA A 10 13.49 -13.10 21.45
N ILE A 11 14.22 -12.81 20.36
CA ILE A 11 15.20 -13.67 19.70
C ILE A 11 14.69 -15.01 19.15
N GLY A 12 14.62 -15.05 17.81
CA GLY A 12 14.61 -16.27 17.02
C GLY A 12 15.34 -16.04 15.69
N CYS A 13 16.59 -15.60 15.73
CA CYS A 13 17.51 -15.72 14.59
C CYS A 13 17.82 -17.21 14.40
N ILE A 14 17.06 -17.88 13.55
CA ILE A 14 17.46 -19.19 13.04
C ILE A 14 18.01 -18.98 11.64
N ALA A 15 19.33 -19.04 11.57
CA ALA A 15 20.09 -19.23 10.36
C ALA A 15 19.63 -20.54 9.68
N GLY A 16 19.01 -20.41 8.52
CA GLY A 16 18.86 -21.50 7.55
C GLY A 16 19.76 -21.20 6.36
N ALA A 17 21.00 -21.67 6.42
CA ALA A 17 21.86 -21.78 5.24
C ALA A 17 21.29 -22.90 4.35
N GLY A 18 20.47 -22.51 3.38
CA GLY A 18 19.93 -23.38 2.34
C GLY A 18 19.91 -22.60 1.03
N VAL A 19 20.67 -23.07 0.06
CA VAL A 19 20.87 -22.46 -1.26
C VAL A 19 19.56 -21.99 -1.91
N ALA A 20 19.46 -20.70 -2.18
CA ALA A 20 18.48 -20.16 -3.12
C ALA A 20 19.16 -19.09 -3.95
N THR A 21 19.60 -19.53 -5.12
CA THR A 21 19.67 -18.79 -6.40
C THR A 21 19.95 -17.30 -6.29
N SER A 22 21.08 -16.89 -6.88
CA SER A 22 21.31 -15.57 -7.48
C SER A 22 20.12 -14.63 -7.34
N ALA A 23 20.23 -13.63 -6.46
CA ALA A 23 19.37 -12.47 -6.53
C ALA A 23 19.64 -11.86 -7.90
N ALA A 24 18.89 -12.31 -8.91
CA ALA A 24 18.64 -11.53 -10.10
C ALA A 24 18.34 -10.13 -9.59
N PRO A 25 18.96 -9.09 -10.17
CA PRO A 25 18.61 -7.72 -9.78
C PRO A 25 17.11 -7.70 -9.79
N ALA A 26 16.50 -7.44 -8.62
CA ALA A 26 15.08 -7.21 -8.56
C ALA A 26 14.85 -6.17 -9.63
N GLU A 27 14.28 -6.58 -10.77
CA GLU A 27 13.81 -5.67 -11.78
C GLU A 27 12.93 -4.77 -10.96
N ALA A 28 13.42 -3.56 -10.70
CA ALA A 28 12.81 -2.65 -9.76
C ALA A 28 11.43 -2.42 -10.35
N LEU A 29 10.45 -3.16 -9.84
CA LEU A 29 9.12 -3.29 -10.39
C LEU A 29 8.69 -1.85 -10.56
N THR A 30 8.55 -1.38 -11.80
CA THR A 30 8.51 0.07 -12.09
C THR A 30 7.20 0.61 -11.56
N THR A 31 7.20 0.89 -10.26
CA THR A 31 6.01 1.11 -9.47
C THR A 31 5.70 2.57 -9.58
N LYS A 32 4.62 2.87 -10.28
CA LYS A 32 4.13 4.23 -10.50
C LYS A 32 3.10 4.54 -9.43
N ALA A 33 3.15 5.76 -8.91
CA ALA A 33 2.13 6.27 -8.02
C ALA A 33 0.98 6.88 -8.82
N TYR A 34 -0.24 6.68 -8.34
CA TYR A 34 -1.41 7.43 -8.72
C TYR A 34 -1.96 8.13 -7.48
N SER A 35 -2.27 9.42 -7.60
CA SER A 35 -2.77 10.25 -6.49
C SER A 35 -4.00 11.02 -6.92
N ILE A 36 -5.02 11.00 -6.07
CA ILE A 36 -6.22 11.83 -6.16
C ILE A 36 -6.05 12.93 -5.12
N SER A 37 -6.10 14.18 -5.57
CA SER A 37 -5.90 15.35 -4.73
C SER A 37 -7.11 16.27 -4.77
N ARG A 38 -7.46 16.84 -3.61
CA ARG A 38 -8.46 17.92 -3.48
C ARG A 38 -9.84 17.56 -4.08
N SER A 39 -10.36 16.37 -3.77
CA SER A 39 -11.69 15.93 -4.19
C SER A 39 -12.72 16.01 -3.07
N THR A 40 -14.01 15.87 -3.40
CA THR A 40 -15.08 15.65 -2.40
C THR A 40 -15.11 14.18 -1.98
N GLY A 41 -15.72 13.85 -0.83
CA GLY A 41 -15.64 12.49 -0.26
C GLY A 41 -16.15 11.39 -1.20
N SER A 42 -17.33 11.59 -1.79
CA SER A 42 -17.91 10.66 -2.77
C SER A 42 -17.09 10.60 -4.06
N ALA A 43 -16.73 11.76 -4.63
CA ALA A 43 -15.96 11.83 -5.87
C ALA A 43 -14.54 11.24 -5.71
N CYS A 44 -13.94 11.31 -4.52
CA CYS A 44 -12.67 10.66 -4.23
C CYS A 44 -12.80 9.14 -4.36
N SER A 45 -13.85 8.56 -3.76
CA SER A 45 -14.04 7.11 -3.72
C SER A 45 -14.34 6.55 -5.11
N ASP A 46 -15.15 7.27 -5.90
CA ASP A 46 -15.46 6.91 -7.28
C ASP A 46 -14.24 7.01 -8.19
N ALA A 47 -13.46 8.10 -8.08
CA ALA A 47 -12.23 8.28 -8.84
C ALA A 47 -11.20 7.19 -8.49
N LEU A 48 -11.07 6.83 -7.22
CA LEU A 48 -10.14 5.79 -6.76
C LEU A 48 -10.50 4.42 -7.35
N ASN A 49 -11.77 4.01 -7.21
CA ASN A 49 -12.24 2.74 -7.74
C ASN A 49 -12.17 2.68 -9.28
N SER A 50 -12.53 3.77 -9.96
CA SER A 50 -12.44 3.88 -11.42
C SER A 50 -10.98 3.75 -11.90
N ALA A 51 -10.06 4.49 -11.28
CA ALA A 51 -8.65 4.45 -11.64
C ALA A 51 -8.02 3.06 -11.39
N MET A 52 -8.29 2.44 -10.24
CA MET A 52 -7.82 1.08 -9.97
C MET A 52 -8.38 0.07 -10.97
N ARG A 53 -9.67 0.16 -11.30
CA ARG A 53 -10.30 -0.71 -12.30
C ARG A 53 -9.64 -0.56 -13.66
N VAL A 54 -9.42 0.67 -14.11
CA VAL A 54 -8.73 0.95 -15.39
C VAL A 54 -7.34 0.35 -15.40
N LYS A 55 -6.56 0.49 -14.32
CA LYS A 55 -5.22 -0.12 -14.21
C LYS A 55 -5.27 -1.64 -14.27
N ARG A 56 -6.19 -2.27 -13.54
CA ARG A 56 -6.38 -3.73 -13.58
C ARG A 56 -6.78 -4.24 -14.98
N VAL A 57 -7.67 -3.52 -15.67
CA VAL A 57 -8.09 -3.87 -17.05
C VAL A 57 -6.92 -3.76 -18.04
N MET A 58 -6.03 -2.79 -17.84
CA MET A 58 -4.80 -2.65 -18.64
C MET A 58 -3.71 -3.68 -18.26
N GLY A 59 -3.98 -4.60 -17.34
CA GLY A 59 -3.04 -5.64 -16.93
C GLY A 59 -2.07 -5.24 -15.81
N PHE A 60 -2.18 -4.03 -15.25
CA PHE A 60 -1.34 -3.60 -14.14
C PHE A 60 -1.80 -4.24 -12.82
N ARG A 61 -0.84 -4.60 -11.98
CA ARG A 61 -1.07 -4.95 -10.58
C ARG A 61 -1.15 -3.67 -9.75
N VAL A 62 -2.12 -3.62 -8.85
CA VAL A 62 -2.35 -2.49 -7.94
C VAL A 62 -1.89 -2.88 -6.54
N HIS A 63 -1.09 -2.01 -5.93
CA HIS A 63 -0.46 -2.19 -4.62
C HIS A 63 -0.69 -0.95 -3.75
N ASP A 64 -0.45 -1.04 -2.44
CA ASP A 64 -0.41 0.10 -1.51
C ASP A 64 -1.58 1.09 -1.65
N VAL A 65 -2.81 0.57 -1.68
CA VAL A 65 -4.01 1.40 -1.80
C VAL A 65 -4.23 2.19 -0.50
N LYS A 66 -4.06 3.50 -0.55
CA LYS A 66 -4.50 4.45 0.46
C LYS A 66 -5.89 4.96 0.09
N GLY A 67 -6.89 4.49 0.84
CA GLY A 67 -8.28 4.90 0.68
C GLY A 67 -8.48 6.41 0.88
N CYS A 68 -9.67 6.88 0.53
CA CYS A 68 -10.03 8.28 0.68
C CYS A 68 -9.94 8.71 2.15
N THR A 69 -9.07 9.69 2.40
CA THR A 69 -8.84 10.25 3.72
C THR A 69 -9.03 11.76 3.64
N GLN A 70 -9.74 12.34 4.61
CA GLN A 70 -9.96 13.78 4.68
C GLN A 70 -8.65 14.50 5.07
N TRP A 71 -8.36 15.62 4.42
CA TRP A 71 -7.20 16.44 4.75
C TRP A 71 -7.34 17.08 6.14
N PRO A 72 -6.25 17.17 6.92
CA PRO A 72 -6.26 17.94 8.16
C PRO A 72 -6.64 19.39 7.85
N GLY A 73 -7.66 19.92 8.53
CA GLY A 73 -8.23 21.25 8.26
C GLY A 73 -9.57 21.24 7.49
N GLY A 74 -10.05 20.07 7.06
CA GLY A 74 -11.39 19.90 6.50
C GLY A 74 -11.55 20.39 5.06
N GLY A 75 -12.58 19.88 4.38
CA GLY A 75 -13.01 20.36 3.05
C GLY A 75 -12.53 19.57 1.83
N TYR A 76 -11.45 18.79 1.95
CA TYR A 76 -10.92 18.01 0.82
C TYR A 76 -10.55 16.58 1.22
N TRP A 77 -10.61 15.68 0.25
CA TRP A 77 -10.25 14.27 0.37
C TRP A 77 -9.15 13.91 -0.60
N ASN A 78 -8.22 13.08 -0.15
CA ASN A 78 -7.16 12.51 -0.98
C ASN A 78 -7.14 10.99 -0.89
N ALA A 79 -6.65 10.36 -1.95
CA ALA A 79 -6.38 8.93 -2.00
C ALA A 79 -5.15 8.67 -2.88
N SER A 80 -4.53 7.52 -2.75
CA SER A 80 -3.44 7.11 -3.64
C SER A 80 -3.34 5.60 -3.75
N PHE A 81 -2.70 5.13 -4.81
CA PHE A 81 -2.29 3.74 -4.94
C PHE A 81 -1.03 3.64 -5.78
N LEU A 82 -0.31 2.53 -5.61
CA LEU A 82 0.82 2.18 -6.44
C LEU A 82 0.39 1.17 -7.50
N TYR A 83 1.00 1.21 -8.69
CA TYR A 83 0.74 0.22 -9.72
C TYR A 83 2.01 -0.12 -10.51
N SER A 84 2.09 -1.37 -10.94
CA SER A 84 3.19 -1.89 -11.75
C SER A 84 2.66 -2.84 -12.81
N TRP A 85 3.45 -3.12 -13.85
CA TRP A 85 3.21 -4.30 -14.68
C TRP A 85 3.39 -5.59 -13.87
#